data_AF-A0A832JFS6-F1
#
_entry.id   AF-A0A832JFS6-F1
#
_cell.length_a   1.000
_cell.length_b   1.000
_cell.length_c   1.000
_cell.angle_alpha   90.00
_cell.angle_beta   90.00
_cell.angle_gamma   90.00
#
_symmetry.space_group_name_H-M   'P 1'
#
loop_
_entity.id
_entity.type
_entity.pdbx_description
1 polymer ?
#
loop_
_entity_poly.entity_id
_entity_poly.type
_entity_poly.pdbx_seq_one_letter_code
_entity_poly.pdbx_strand_id
1 'polypeptide(L)'
;MEESVQRGGLGLQADIAFHEALVEATHNRLFIALREMAAHFFEEIQRQSLLESIEVRQEVTRQHRRILEALRQGKVEEAERLMAEHLEGAVRRGIIPAHLEKRNEDPRSGPSSRSGDTQEPQGLKEGEEP
;
A
#
# COMPACT_ATOMS: atom_id res chain seq x y z
N MET A 1 -9.01 19.86 -7.41
CA MET A 1 -9.56 18.78 -6.55
C MET A 1 -10.62 19.30 -5.59
N GLU A 2 -10.27 20.22 -4.68
CA GLU A 2 -11.19 20.82 -3.68
C GLU A 2 -12.55 21.24 -4.23
N GLU A 3 -12.55 22.05 -5.29
CA GLU A 3 -13.79 22.52 -5.94
C GLU A 3 -14.68 21.38 -6.45
N SER A 4 -14.09 20.32 -7.00
CA SER A 4 -14.83 19.15 -7.50
C SER A 4 -15.49 18.41 -6.33
N VAL A 5 -14.76 18.16 -5.25
CA VAL A 5 -15.26 17.44 -4.08
C VAL A 5 -16.31 18.26 -3.32
N GLN A 6 -16.14 19.59 -3.22
CA GLN A 6 -17.13 20.49 -2.61
C GLN A 6 -18.47 20.48 -3.34
N ARG A 7 -18.46 20.30 -4.67
CA ARG A 7 -19.68 20.15 -5.50
C ARG A 7 -20.25 18.73 -5.48
N GLY A 8 -19.76 17.85 -4.61
CA GLY A 8 -20.18 16.44 -4.55
C GLY A 8 -19.56 15.56 -5.64
N GLY A 9 -18.64 16.10 -6.43
CA GLY A 9 -17.85 15.36 -7.39
C GLY A 9 -16.79 14.50 -6.73
N LEU A 10 -16.13 13.68 -7.54
CA LEU A 10 -15.19 12.66 -7.08
C LEU A 10 -13.78 13.18 -6.89
N GLY A 11 -13.44 14.35 -7.46
CA GLY A 11 -12.06 14.85 -7.47
C GLY A 11 -11.10 14.06 -8.36
N LEU A 12 -11.59 13.05 -9.10
CA LEU A 12 -10.80 12.01 -9.72
C LEU A 12 -9.73 12.49 -10.72
N GLN A 13 -10.15 13.30 -11.68
CA GLN A 13 -9.23 13.83 -12.69
C GLN A 13 -8.13 14.70 -12.06
N ALA A 14 -8.43 15.35 -10.94
CA ALA A 14 -7.46 16.15 -10.22
C ALA A 14 -6.50 15.29 -9.37
N ASP A 15 -6.93 14.12 -8.91
CA ASP A 15 -6.09 13.13 -8.21
C ASP A 15 -5.05 12.52 -9.15
N ILE A 16 -5.51 12.10 -10.33
CA ILE A 16 -4.64 11.64 -11.43
C ILE A 16 -3.60 12.68 -11.80
N ALA A 17 -4.06 13.89 -12.13
CA ALA A 17 -3.19 14.97 -12.57
C ALA A 17 -2.16 15.36 -11.48
N PHE A 18 -2.54 15.23 -10.20
CA PHE A 18 -1.61 15.48 -9.10
C PHE A 18 -0.48 14.46 -9.08
N HIS A 19 -0.79 13.17 -9.12
CA HIS A 19 0.23 12.12 -9.11
C HIS A 19 1.09 12.14 -10.37
N GLU A 20 0.51 12.43 -11.54
CA GLU A 20 1.24 12.60 -12.79
C GLU A 20 2.24 13.75 -12.70
N ALA A 21 1.82 14.92 -12.21
CA ALA A 21 2.71 16.06 -12.03
C ALA A 21 3.90 15.74 -11.10
N LEU A 22 3.68 14.95 -10.05
CA LEU A 22 4.77 14.50 -9.15
C LEU A 22 5.75 13.56 -9.86
N VAL A 23 5.25 12.59 -10.62
CA VAL A 23 6.08 11.65 -11.36
C VAL A 23 6.88 12.38 -12.44
N GLU A 24 6.25 13.29 -13.19
CA GLU A 24 6.93 14.11 -14.20
C GLU A 24 8.02 14.99 -13.60
N ALA A 25 7.77 15.58 -12.42
CA ALA A 25 8.74 16.42 -11.72
C ALA A 25 10.01 15.67 -11.31
N THR A 26 9.98 14.34 -11.20
CA THR A 26 11.18 13.53 -10.95
C THR A 26 12.16 13.53 -12.13
N HIS A 27 11.70 13.88 -13.34
CA HIS A 27 12.44 13.77 -14.60
C HIS A 27 13.02 12.35 -14.84
N ASN A 28 12.45 11.35 -14.18
CA ASN A 28 12.90 9.97 -14.27
C ASN A 28 12.04 9.21 -15.28
N ARG A 29 12.61 8.95 -16.46
CA ARG A 29 11.93 8.24 -17.55
C ARG A 29 11.39 6.86 -17.15
N LEU A 30 12.04 6.19 -16.19
CA LEU A 30 11.54 4.91 -15.68
C LEU A 30 10.24 5.09 -14.90
N PHE A 31 10.15 6.10 -14.04
CA PHE A 31 8.93 6.36 -13.27
C PHE A 31 7.77 6.82 -14.15
N ILE A 32 8.06 7.63 -15.17
CA ILE A 32 7.06 8.03 -16.17
C ILE A 32 6.52 6.81 -16.91
N ALA A 33 7.39 5.94 -17.44
CA ALA A 33 6.97 4.72 -18.14
C ALA A 33 6.19 3.76 -17.23
N LEU A 34 6.62 3.60 -15.97
CA LEU A 34 5.92 2.77 -14.99
C LEU A 34 4.52 3.31 -14.70
N ARG A 35 4.38 4.64 -14.60
CA ARG A 35 3.07 5.28 -14.43
C ARG A 35 2.17 4.99 -15.63
N GLU A 36 2.65 5.16 -16.85
CA GLU A 36 1.87 4.89 -18.06
C GLU A 36 1.34 3.45 -18.08
N MET A 37 2.18 2.48 -17.71
CA MET A 37 1.78 1.08 -17.59
C MET A 37 0.73 0.86 -16.49
N ALA A 38 0.86 1.56 -15.37
CA ALA A 38 -0.05 1.43 -14.24
C ALA A 38 -1.36 2.21 -14.41
N ALA A 39 -1.47 3.09 -15.41
CA ALA A 39 -2.62 3.98 -15.61
C ALA A 39 -3.96 3.21 -15.65
N HIS A 40 -4.01 2.09 -16.37
CA HIS A 40 -5.21 1.23 -16.44
C HIS A 40 -5.55 0.57 -15.10
N PHE A 41 -4.56 0.24 -14.28
CA PHE A 41 -4.79 -0.30 -12.95
C PHE A 41 -5.37 0.77 -12.01
N PHE A 42 -4.85 1.99 -12.12
CA PHE A 42 -5.37 3.13 -11.37
C PHE A 42 -6.80 3.49 -11.77
N GLU A 43 -7.21 3.35 -13.03
CA GLU A 43 -8.61 3.56 -13.45
C GLU A 43 -9.60 2.62 -12.72
N GLU A 44 -9.22 1.37 -12.49
CA GLU A 44 -10.07 0.39 -11.81
C GLU A 44 -10.14 0.66 -10.30
N ILE A 45 -8.99 0.94 -9.69
CA ILE A 45 -8.87 1.41 -8.30
C ILE A 45 -9.75 2.66 -8.07
N GLN A 46 -9.80 3.55 -9.06
CA GLN A 46 -10.59 4.76 -9.04
C GLN A 46 -12.10 4.54 -9.12
N ARG A 47 -12.59 3.43 -9.70
CA ARG A 47 -14.01 3.06 -9.59
C ARG A 47 -14.39 2.71 -8.16
N GLN A 48 -13.46 2.17 -7.38
CA GLN A 48 -13.72 1.82 -5.99
C GLN A 48 -13.82 3.06 -5.09
N SER A 49 -13.15 4.16 -5.44
CA SER A 49 -13.31 5.45 -4.71
C SER A 49 -14.71 6.07 -4.88
N LEU A 50 -15.49 5.65 -5.89
CA LEU A 50 -16.91 6.01 -6.03
C LEU A 50 -17.75 5.56 -4.82
N LEU A 51 -17.30 4.50 -4.15
CA LEU A 51 -17.96 3.90 -2.99
C LEU A 51 -17.63 4.62 -1.68
N GLU A 52 -16.65 5.54 -1.70
CA GLU A 52 -16.26 6.29 -0.51
C GLU A 52 -17.27 7.40 -0.18
N SER A 53 -17.42 7.67 1.12
CA SER A 53 -18.27 8.75 1.61
C SER A 53 -17.69 10.12 1.26
N ILE A 54 -18.54 11.15 1.28
CA ILE A 54 -18.09 12.52 1.01
C ILE A 54 -17.04 13.01 2.03
N GLU A 55 -17.14 12.56 3.28
CA GLU A 55 -16.20 12.88 4.36
C GLU A 55 -14.81 12.31 4.06
N VAL A 56 -14.75 11.08 3.53
CA VAL A 56 -13.48 10.45 3.13
C VAL A 56 -12.85 11.22 1.98
N ARG A 57 -13.64 11.57 0.95
CA ARG A 57 -13.14 12.36 -0.19
C ARG A 57 -12.62 13.75 0.25
N GLN A 58 -13.29 14.38 1.20
CA GLN A 58 -12.84 15.65 1.77
C GLN A 58 -11.54 15.48 2.58
N GLU A 59 -11.38 14.40 3.33
CA GLU A 59 -10.14 14.09 4.04
C GLU A 59 -8.97 13.87 3.08
N VAL A 60 -9.17 13.03 2.06
CA VAL A 60 -8.16 12.78 1.01
C VAL A 60 -7.78 14.09 0.32
N THR A 61 -8.74 14.98 0.06
CA THR A 61 -8.46 16.30 -0.50
C THR A 61 -7.60 17.16 0.45
N ARG A 62 -7.85 17.12 1.76
CA ARG A 62 -7.01 17.82 2.75
C ARG A 62 -5.59 17.27 2.80
N GLN A 63 -5.42 15.96 2.67
CA GLN A 63 -4.10 15.32 2.59
C GLN A 63 -3.31 15.83 1.38
N HIS A 64 -3.93 15.84 0.19
CA HIS A 64 -3.35 16.40 -1.03
C HIS A 64 -2.88 17.85 -0.84
N ARG A 65 -3.71 18.69 -0.22
CA ARG A 65 -3.35 20.07 0.07
C ARG A 65 -2.12 20.18 0.96
N ARG A 66 -2.03 19.37 2.03
CA ARG A 66 -0.89 19.37 2.96
C ARG A 66 0.40 18.95 2.27
N ILE A 67 0.35 17.91 1.43
CA ILE A 67 1.50 17.46 0.64
C ILE A 67 1.97 18.58 -0.30
N LEU A 68 1.05 19.20 -1.05
CA LEU A 68 1.38 20.28 -1.96
C LEU A 68 2.03 21.47 -1.25
N GLU A 69 1.54 21.82 -0.06
CA GLU A 69 2.09 22.91 0.73
C GLU A 69 3.51 22.59 1.24
N ALA A 70 3.75 21.36 1.71
CA ALA A 70 5.09 20.91 2.10
C ALA A 70 6.07 20.96 0.93
N LEU A 71 5.65 20.51 -0.27
CA LEU A 71 6.44 20.59 -1.49
C LEU A 71 6.75 22.04 -1.89
N ARG A 72 5.77 22.94 -1.83
CA ARG A 72 5.96 24.38 -2.14
C ARG A 72 6.95 25.05 -1.19
N GLN A 73 6.95 24.64 0.07
CA GLN A 73 7.87 25.15 1.09
C GLN A 73 9.25 24.47 1.04
N GLY A 74 9.46 23.50 0.14
CA GLY A 74 10.72 22.76 0.04
C GLY A 74 10.98 21.80 1.20
N LYS A 75 9.95 21.43 1.97
CA LYS A 75 10.06 20.53 3.12
C LYS A 75 9.92 19.07 2.69
N VAL A 76 11.00 18.52 2.16
CA VAL A 76 11.02 17.21 1.49
C VAL A 76 10.61 16.08 2.44
N GLU A 77 11.18 16.04 3.65
CA GLU A 77 10.91 14.98 4.63
C GLU A 77 9.45 15.03 5.12
N GLU A 78 8.89 16.23 5.25
CA GLU A 78 7.48 16.41 5.60
C GLU A 78 6.58 15.93 4.46
N ALA A 79 6.89 16.28 3.21
CA ALA A 79 6.13 15.86 2.04
C ALA A 79 6.16 14.32 1.87
N GLU A 80 7.31 13.69 2.09
CA GLU A 80 7.47 12.24 2.04
C GLU A 80 6.60 11.54 3.08
N ARG A 81 6.68 11.97 4.34
CA ARG A 81 5.85 11.41 5.41
C ARG A 81 4.35 11.55 5.12
N LEU A 82 3.92 12.74 4.68
CA LEU A 82 2.52 12.99 4.34
C LEU A 82 2.03 12.13 3.18
N MET A 83 2.88 11.89 2.17
CA MET A 83 2.57 10.99 1.06
C MET A 83 2.45 9.54 1.52
N ALA A 84 3.37 9.07 2.38
CA ALA A 84 3.30 7.72 2.93
C ALA A 84 1.99 7.49 3.71
N GLU A 85 1.62 8.42 4.60
CA GLU A 85 0.35 8.37 5.35
C GLU A 85 -0.88 8.37 4.42
N HIS A 86 -0.82 9.14 3.33
CA HIS A 86 -1.88 9.18 2.33
C HIS A 86 -2.06 7.83 1.63
N LEU A 87 -0.97 7.20 1.18
CA LEU A 87 -0.98 5.89 0.52
C LEU A 87 -1.40 4.75 1.48
N GLU A 88 -0.93 4.75 2.72
CA GLU A 88 -1.39 3.81 3.76
C GLU A 88 -2.90 3.91 3.97
N GLY A 89 -3.45 5.14 3.93
CA GLY A 89 -4.88 5.36 3.95
C GLY A 89 -5.60 4.63 2.83
N ALA A 90 -5.07 4.70 1.60
CA ALA A 90 -5.65 4.01 0.45
C ALA A 90 -5.54 2.48 0.57
N VAL A 91 -4.43 1.95 1.09
CA VAL A 91 -4.26 0.52 1.36
C VAL A 91 -5.29 0.03 2.39
N ARG A 92 -5.45 0.75 3.52
CA ARG A 92 -6.43 0.40 4.56
C ARG A 92 -7.87 0.39 4.05
N ARG A 93 -8.18 1.23 3.06
CA ARG A 93 -9.50 1.30 2.42
C ARG A 93 -9.70 0.25 1.31
N GLY A 94 -8.69 -0.57 1.04
CA GLY A 94 -8.74 -1.62 0.01
C GLY A 94 -8.62 -1.11 -1.42
N ILE A 95 -8.34 0.19 -1.58
CA ILE A 95 -8.15 0.86 -2.88
C ILE A 95 -6.86 0.37 -3.54
N ILE A 96 -5.78 0.26 -2.76
CA ILE A 96 -4.53 -0.36 -3.22
C ILE A 96 -4.46 -1.78 -2.63
N PRO A 97 -4.27 -2.84 -3.44
CA PRO A 97 -4.18 -4.20 -2.92
C PRO A 97 -3.00 -4.33 -1.94
N ALA A 98 -3.27 -4.90 -0.76
CA ALA A 98 -2.30 -5.03 0.34
C ALA A 98 -1.17 -6.05 0.09
N HIS A 99 -0.89 -6.48 -1.15
CA HIS A 99 0.05 -7.57 -1.44
C HIS A 99 1.54 -7.18 -1.37
N LEU A 100 1.89 -6.15 -0.59
CA LEU A 100 3.27 -5.71 -0.35
C LEU A 100 3.76 -5.93 1.09
N GLU A 101 3.17 -6.86 1.87
CA GLU A 101 3.55 -7.06 3.28
C GLU A 101 4.12 -8.44 3.66
N LYS A 102 4.49 -9.31 2.72
CA LYS A 102 5.25 -10.54 3.08
C LYS A 102 6.52 -10.70 2.25
N ARG A 103 7.55 -9.93 2.59
CA ARG A 103 8.93 -10.20 2.15
C ARG A 103 9.99 -9.90 3.21
N ASN A 104 9.70 -10.26 4.46
CA ASN A 104 10.71 -10.40 5.53
C ASN A 104 10.62 -11.81 6.15
N GLU A 105 10.86 -12.83 5.33
CA GLU A 105 11.41 -14.10 5.84
C GLU A 105 12.74 -14.30 5.11
N ASP A 106 13.82 -14.32 5.89
CA ASP A 106 15.20 -14.47 5.41
C ASP A 106 15.35 -15.80 4.66
N PRO A 107 15.72 -15.79 3.36
CA PRO A 107 15.90 -17.01 2.57
C PRO A 107 17.10 -17.86 3.01
N ARG A 108 17.87 -17.46 4.03
CA ARG A 108 18.99 -18.24 4.59
C ARG A 108 18.63 -19.15 5.75
N SER A 109 17.38 -19.16 6.21
CA SER A 109 16.92 -20.12 7.22
C SER A 109 16.67 -21.49 6.58
N GLY A 110 17.75 -22.17 6.18
CA GLY A 110 17.67 -23.57 5.75
C GLY A 110 17.17 -24.47 6.89
N PRO A 111 16.61 -25.65 6.60
CA PRO A 111 16.17 -26.57 7.64
C PRO A 111 17.37 -26.97 8.49
N SER A 112 17.37 -26.52 9.75
CA SER A 112 18.33 -26.97 10.75
C SER A 112 18.24 -28.49 10.85
N SER A 113 19.30 -29.16 10.45
CA SER A 113 19.51 -30.60 10.55
C SER A 113 19.21 -31.05 11.98
N ARG A 114 18.13 -31.82 12.16
CA ARG A 114 17.80 -32.45 13.42
C ARG A 114 18.69 -33.69 13.57
N SER A 115 19.89 -33.47 14.09
CA SER A 115 20.79 -34.54 14.52
C SER A 115 20.42 -34.98 15.93
N GLY A 116 20.08 -36.26 16.07
CA GLY A 116 20.26 -37.05 17.29
C GLY A 116 19.27 -36.81 18.42
N ASP A 117 18.21 -37.62 18.45
CA ASP A 117 17.76 -38.15 19.73
C ASP A 117 17.31 -39.60 19.53
N THR A 118 18.25 -40.53 19.74
CA THR A 118 17.98 -41.96 19.76
C THR A 118 17.38 -42.28 21.12
N GLN A 119 16.06 -42.34 21.21
CA GLN A 119 15.39 -42.81 22.42
C GLN A 119 15.25 -44.35 22.35
N GLU A 120 15.83 -45.01 23.35
CA GLU A 120 15.80 -46.46 23.58
C GLU A 120 14.37 -47.06 23.63
N PRO A 121 14.21 -48.35 23.31
CA PRO A 121 12.90 -48.98 23.17
C PRO A 121 12.26 -49.27 24.53
N GLN A 122 11.06 -48.72 24.77
CA GLN A 122 10.21 -49.11 25.90
C GLN A 122 9.36 -50.33 25.53
N GLY A 123 9.42 -51.34 26.39
CA GLY A 123 8.88 -52.68 26.19
C GLY A 123 7.36 -52.76 26.05
N LEU A 124 6.94 -53.66 25.17
CA LEU A 124 5.60 -54.21 25.08
C LEU A 124 5.32 -55.04 26.34
N LYS A 125 4.44 -54.56 27.22
CA LYS A 125 3.65 -55.42 28.09
C LYS A 125 2.26 -55.52 27.49
N GLU A 126 2.04 -56.60 26.76
CA GLU A 126 0.70 -57.07 26.43
C GLU A 126 0.06 -57.57 27.73
N GLY A 127 -0.99 -56.88 28.16
CA GLY A 127 -1.87 -57.30 29.24
C GLY A 127 -3.17 -57.83 28.63
N GLU A 128 -3.33 -59.15 28.70
CA GLU A 128 -4.61 -59.86 28.66
C GLU A 128 -5.65 -59.17 29.54
N GLU A 129 -6.88 -59.03 29.02
CA GLU A 129 -8.09 -59.42 29.75
C GLU A 129 -9.29 -59.46 28.77
N PRO A 130 -10.16 -60.48 28.83
CA PRO A 130 -11.52 -60.41 28.32
C PRO A 130 -12.49 -59.73 29.30
#